data_AF-A0A6C0FCX2-F1
#
_entry.id   AF-A0A6C0FCX2-F1
#
_cell.length_a   1.000
_cell.length_b   1.000
_cell.length_c   1.000
_cell.angle_alpha   90.00
_cell.angle_beta   90.00
_cell.angle_gamma   90.00
#
_symmetry.space_group_name_H-M   'P 1'
#
loop_
_entity.id
_entity.type
_entity.pdbx_description
1 polymer ?
#
loop_
_entity_poly.entity_id
_entity_poly.type
_entity_poly.pdbx_seq_one_letter_code
_entity_poly.pdbx_strand_id
1 'polypeptide(L)'
;MSQENININEESSVIEEDPEYTIIPKYKKSFVETEHYTKLLESDRVAHMTKTIVWRWGECSVWLNEQEKKELLSKETVNLVDYQCEFIESSDGCVVEYSLEDEDHYTISDLKEIVMSVSEDVPDDFNNKLEAENTGDEESLRKKLLEGIYEYCNSSDMEDIGDWDMIDTFYVIEGGCVLVPEGENVEDYGQDDGTYANPGNESTFDVPDNVFSVDIASK
;
A
#
# COMPACT_ATOMS: atom_id res chain seq x y z
N MET A 1 63.30 -15.60 31.21
CA MET A 1 62.18 -14.65 31.17
C MET A 1 62.08 -14.18 29.74
N SER A 2 61.21 -14.81 28.96
CA SER A 2 61.03 -14.56 27.54
C SER A 2 59.66 -13.90 27.40
N GLN A 3 59.62 -12.67 26.91
CA GLN A 3 58.38 -11.98 26.61
C GLN A 3 57.92 -12.42 25.22
N GLU A 4 56.75 -13.05 25.15
CA GLU A 4 56.03 -13.28 23.90
C GLU A 4 55.28 -12.00 23.54
N ASN A 5 55.68 -11.39 22.44
CA ASN A 5 54.91 -10.31 21.80
C ASN A 5 53.74 -10.94 21.05
N ILE A 6 52.55 -10.80 21.61
CA ILE A 6 51.31 -11.10 20.88
C ILE A 6 50.98 -9.86 20.07
N ASN A 7 51.18 -9.94 18.76
CA ASN A 7 50.76 -8.92 17.81
C ASN A 7 49.31 -9.23 17.40
N ILE A 8 48.35 -8.50 17.98
CA ILE A 8 46.94 -8.60 17.60
C ILE A 8 46.73 -7.57 16.50
N ASN A 9 46.73 -8.04 15.24
CA ASN A 9 46.18 -7.24 14.15
C ASN A 9 44.66 -7.21 14.34
N GLU A 10 44.13 -6.06 14.76
CA GLU A 10 42.72 -5.74 14.64
C GLU A 10 42.41 -5.56 13.16
N GLU A 11 41.93 -6.62 12.50
CA GLU A 11 41.19 -6.48 11.25
C GLU A 11 39.89 -5.76 11.57
N SER A 12 39.90 -4.43 11.42
CA SER A 12 38.70 -3.62 11.31
C SER A 12 37.97 -4.07 10.03
N SER A 13 37.03 -4.99 10.17
CA SER A 13 36.04 -5.27 9.13
C SER A 13 35.23 -3.99 8.93
N VAL A 14 35.48 -3.29 7.83
CA VAL A 14 34.58 -2.24 7.36
C VAL A 14 33.24 -2.94 7.12
N ILE A 15 32.22 -2.56 7.88
CA ILE A 15 30.85 -2.95 7.57
C ILE A 15 30.50 -2.11 6.35
N GLU A 16 30.55 -2.73 5.15
CA GLU A 16 30.01 -2.10 3.96
C GLU A 16 28.50 -2.01 4.16
N GLU A 17 27.97 -0.81 4.35
CA GLU A 17 26.53 -0.55 4.33
C GLU A 17 26.03 -0.76 2.90
N ASP A 18 24.84 -1.36 2.76
CA ASP A 18 24.24 -1.60 1.46
C ASP A 18 23.99 -0.25 0.76
N PRO A 19 24.31 -0.10 -0.55
CA PRO A 19 24.10 1.15 -1.25
C PRO A 19 22.64 1.60 -1.26
N GLU A 20 22.43 2.90 -1.07
CA GLU A 20 21.10 3.54 -1.16
C GLU A 20 20.75 3.88 -2.61
N TYR A 21 19.48 3.67 -2.96
CA TYR A 21 18.86 4.10 -4.22
C TYR A 21 17.50 4.74 -3.95
N THR A 22 17.13 5.74 -4.74
CA THR A 22 15.74 6.14 -4.88
C THR A 22 15.07 5.19 -5.88
N ILE A 23 14.06 4.45 -5.43
CA ILE A 23 13.23 3.60 -6.27
C ILE A 23 11.99 4.35 -6.72
N ILE A 24 11.73 4.30 -8.02
CA ILE A 24 10.59 4.96 -8.67
C ILE A 24 9.89 3.98 -9.62
N PRO A 25 8.57 4.11 -9.83
CA PRO A 25 7.86 3.28 -10.79
C PRO A 25 8.33 3.59 -12.22
N LYS A 26 8.42 2.55 -13.06
CA LYS A 26 8.76 2.71 -14.47
C LYS A 26 7.68 3.47 -15.25
N TYR A 27 6.42 3.34 -14.82
CA TYR A 27 5.25 3.93 -15.46
C TYR A 27 4.45 4.77 -14.46
N LYS A 28 3.90 5.91 -14.89
CA LYS A 28 2.89 6.66 -14.09
C LYS A 28 1.73 5.76 -13.67
N LYS A 29 1.11 6.08 -12.53
CA LYS A 29 -0.02 5.33 -11.96
C LYS A 29 0.31 3.88 -11.60
N SER A 30 1.55 3.64 -11.21
CA SER A 30 2.02 2.30 -10.85
C SER A 30 2.69 2.27 -9.48
N PHE A 31 2.50 3.31 -8.67
CA PHE A 31 2.86 3.31 -7.26
C PHE A 31 1.57 3.18 -6.46
N VAL A 32 1.42 2.08 -5.73
CA VAL A 32 0.23 1.70 -4.99
C VAL A 32 0.55 1.73 -3.52
N GLU A 33 -0.26 2.46 -2.76
CA GLU A 33 -0.23 2.46 -1.30
C GLU A 33 -1.45 1.72 -0.79
N THR A 34 -1.26 0.82 0.16
CA THR A 34 -2.32 0.04 0.79
C THR A 34 -2.25 0.24 2.29
N GLU A 35 -3.25 0.90 2.84
CA GLU A 35 -3.40 1.13 4.28
C GLU A 35 -4.37 0.08 4.85
N HIS A 36 -3.97 -0.57 5.94
CA HIS A 36 -4.74 -1.62 6.60
C HIS A 36 -5.28 -1.12 7.94
N TYR A 37 -6.59 -1.23 8.11
CA TYR A 37 -7.34 -0.75 9.27
C TYR A 37 -8.03 -1.89 9.98
N THR A 38 -8.09 -1.81 11.30
CA THR A 38 -8.83 -2.76 12.14
C THR A 38 -9.75 -2.08 13.13
N LYS A 39 -10.88 -2.72 13.44
CA LYS A 39 -11.80 -2.28 14.50
C LYS A 39 -12.33 -3.49 15.25
N LEU A 40 -12.33 -3.42 16.58
CA LEU A 40 -13.04 -4.40 17.42
C LEU A 40 -14.52 -4.04 17.48
N LEU A 41 -15.38 -4.94 17.00
CA LEU A 41 -16.83 -4.77 17.00
C LEU A 41 -17.47 -5.18 18.33
N GLU A 42 -18.71 -4.76 18.57
CA GLU A 42 -19.49 -5.17 19.75
C GLU A 42 -19.73 -6.68 19.81
N SER A 43 -19.66 -7.37 18.66
CA SER A 43 -19.78 -8.83 18.55
C SER A 43 -18.51 -9.61 18.96
N ASP A 44 -17.49 -8.92 19.47
CA ASP A 44 -16.13 -9.43 19.74
C ASP A 44 -15.36 -9.88 18.47
N ARG A 45 -15.88 -9.57 17.28
CA ARG A 45 -15.19 -9.80 16.00
C ARG A 45 -14.30 -8.60 15.67
N VAL A 46 -13.15 -8.86 15.03
CA VAL A 46 -12.31 -7.82 14.43
C VAL A 46 -12.73 -7.62 12.97
N ALA A 47 -13.08 -6.39 12.61
CA ALA A 47 -13.29 -5.97 11.24
C ALA A 47 -11.97 -5.51 10.62
N HIS A 48 -11.75 -5.84 9.36
CA HIS A 48 -10.57 -5.47 8.59
C HIS A 48 -10.99 -4.68 7.35
N MET A 49 -10.50 -3.45 7.24
CA MET A 49 -10.75 -2.57 6.10
C MET A 49 -9.41 -2.26 5.43
N THR A 50 -9.36 -2.39 4.11
CA THR A 50 -8.20 -2.03 3.32
C THR A 50 -8.54 -0.82 2.46
N LYS A 51 -7.68 0.21 2.50
CA LYS A 51 -7.75 1.36 1.60
C LYS A 51 -6.58 1.29 0.64
N THR A 52 -6.87 1.31 -0.65
CA THR A 52 -5.87 1.27 -1.72
C THR A 52 -5.85 2.61 -2.45
N ILE A 53 -4.69 3.22 -2.55
CA ILE A 53 -4.46 4.46 -3.30
C ILE A 53 -3.52 4.17 -4.46
N VAL A 54 -3.95 4.46 -5.68
CA VAL A 54 -3.06 4.46 -6.85
C VAL A 54 -2.57 5.89 -7.07
N TRP A 55 -1.30 6.09 -6.79
CA TRP A 55 -0.62 7.36 -6.98
C TRP A 55 -0.11 7.49 -8.40
N ARG A 56 -0.25 8.68 -8.99
CA ARG A 56 0.39 8.96 -10.28
C ARG A 56 1.91 8.84 -10.18
N TRP A 57 2.45 9.21 -9.02
CA TRP A 57 3.87 9.22 -8.71
C TRP A 57 4.13 8.83 -7.25
N GLY A 58 5.23 8.11 -7.01
CA GLY A 58 5.72 7.82 -5.67
C GLY A 58 7.18 7.39 -5.68
N GLU A 59 7.88 7.69 -4.59
CA GLU A 59 9.31 7.49 -4.41
C GLU A 59 9.59 6.90 -3.03
N CYS A 60 10.55 5.99 -2.96
CA CYS A 60 11.08 5.47 -1.71
C CYS A 60 12.62 5.41 -1.78
N SER A 61 13.30 5.50 -0.65
CA SER A 61 14.69 5.05 -0.52
C SER A 61 14.70 3.55 -0.30
N VAL A 62 15.65 2.85 -0.92
CA VAL A 62 15.91 1.41 -0.70
C VAL A 62 17.40 1.16 -0.57
N TRP A 63 17.76 0.29 0.38
CA TRP A 63 19.14 -0.17 0.58
C TRP A 63 19.26 -1.59 0.06
N LEU A 64 20.07 -1.78 -0.97
CA LEU A 64 20.10 -3.03 -1.73
C LEU A 64 21.53 -3.52 -1.94
N ASN A 65 21.78 -4.78 -1.59
CA ASN A 65 22.97 -5.46 -2.09
C ASN A 65 22.81 -5.83 -3.57
N GLU A 66 23.91 -6.28 -4.20
CA GLU A 66 23.94 -6.63 -5.63
C GLU A 66 22.97 -7.76 -6.02
N GLN A 67 22.63 -8.65 -5.10
CA GLN A 67 21.68 -9.74 -5.36
C GLN A 67 20.24 -9.23 -5.31
N GLU A 68 19.89 -8.46 -4.28
CA GLU A 68 18.57 -7.83 -4.13
C GLU A 68 18.28 -6.88 -5.28
N LYS A 69 19.26 -6.06 -5.68
CA LYS A 69 19.15 -5.17 -6.84
C LYS A 69 18.79 -5.93 -8.12
N LYS A 70 19.46 -7.05 -8.39
CA LYS A 70 19.18 -7.87 -9.59
C LYS A 70 17.82 -8.54 -9.52
N GLU A 71 17.44 -9.02 -8.35
CA GLU A 71 16.13 -9.62 -8.12
C GLU A 71 15.02 -8.58 -8.33
N LEU A 72 15.12 -7.45 -7.64
CA LEU A 72 14.14 -6.36 -7.67
C LEU A 72 13.93 -5.83 -9.09
N LEU A 73 15.01 -5.59 -9.85
CA LEU A 73 14.94 -5.12 -11.24
C LEU A 73 14.38 -6.15 -12.23
N SER A 74 14.23 -7.41 -11.81
CA SER A 74 13.62 -8.47 -12.63
C SER A 74 12.13 -8.68 -12.37
N LYS A 75 11.57 -8.03 -11.34
CA LYS A 75 10.16 -8.15 -10.95
C LYS A 75 9.31 -7.13 -11.70
N GLU A 76 8.15 -7.57 -12.16
CA GLU A 76 7.07 -6.68 -12.64
C GLU A 76 6.32 -6.04 -11.47
N THR A 77 6.14 -6.77 -10.37
CA THR A 77 5.52 -6.27 -9.14
C THR A 77 6.54 -6.30 -8.02
N VAL A 78 6.82 -5.15 -7.42
CA VAL A 78 7.77 -4.99 -6.32
C VAL A 78 7.00 -4.58 -5.08
N ASN A 79 6.92 -5.48 -4.09
CA ASN A 79 6.45 -5.11 -2.75
C ASN A 79 7.62 -4.54 -1.95
N LEU A 80 7.56 -3.26 -1.61
CA LEU A 80 8.69 -2.55 -1.00
C LEU A 80 8.96 -3.00 0.43
N VAL A 81 7.97 -3.56 1.14
CA VAL A 81 8.16 -4.08 2.50
C VAL A 81 9.02 -5.34 2.57
N ASP A 82 9.25 -6.00 1.42
CA ASP A 82 10.20 -7.11 1.32
C ASP A 82 11.67 -6.62 1.38
N TYR A 83 11.89 -5.30 1.31
CA TYR A 83 13.20 -4.67 1.28
C TYR A 83 13.33 -3.68 2.43
N GLN A 84 14.57 -3.36 2.81
CA GLN A 84 14.79 -2.21 3.67
C GLN A 84 14.48 -0.95 2.86
N CYS A 85 13.36 -0.30 3.17
CA CYS A 85 12.92 0.90 2.47
C CYS A 85 12.42 1.99 3.41
N GLU A 86 12.45 3.23 2.94
CA GLU A 86 11.84 4.39 3.59
C GLU A 86 11.00 5.16 2.56
N PHE A 87 9.75 5.48 2.91
CA PHE A 87 8.90 6.31 2.06
C PHE A 87 9.47 7.74 1.96
N ILE A 88 9.52 8.29 0.75
CA ILE A 88 9.96 9.67 0.51
C ILE A 88 8.74 10.55 0.27
N GLU A 89 8.06 10.34 -0.86
CA GLU A 89 6.89 11.12 -1.24
C GLU A 89 5.99 10.39 -2.22
N SER A 90 4.74 10.83 -2.30
CA SER A 90 3.79 10.47 -3.33
C SER A 90 3.00 11.70 -3.75
N SER A 91 2.50 11.71 -4.99
CA SER A 91 1.72 12.84 -5.48
C SER A 91 0.66 12.44 -6.51
N ASP A 92 -0.38 13.28 -6.59
CA ASP A 92 -1.49 13.17 -7.53
C ASP A 92 -2.19 11.80 -7.43
N GLY A 93 -2.73 11.50 -6.24
CA GLY A 93 -3.53 10.31 -5.96
C GLY A 93 -4.75 10.28 -6.86
N CYS A 94 -4.83 9.27 -7.73
CA CYS A 94 -5.78 9.29 -8.86
C CYS A 94 -6.93 8.30 -8.72
N VAL A 95 -6.75 7.24 -7.92
CA VAL A 95 -7.77 6.25 -7.58
C VAL A 95 -7.66 5.96 -6.09
N VAL A 96 -8.78 5.97 -5.39
CA VAL A 96 -8.89 5.53 -3.99
C VAL A 96 -10.03 4.51 -3.93
N GLU A 97 -9.75 3.34 -3.39
CA GLU A 97 -10.71 2.24 -3.24
C GLU A 97 -10.65 1.70 -1.81
N TYR A 98 -11.81 1.31 -1.28
CA TYR A 98 -11.93 0.66 0.01
C TYR A 98 -12.47 -0.75 -0.18
N SER A 99 -11.99 -1.69 0.62
CA SER A 99 -12.43 -3.09 0.61
C SER A 99 -12.58 -3.61 2.03
N LEU A 100 -13.76 -4.17 2.35
CA LEU A 100 -14.01 -4.83 3.62
C LEU A 100 -13.71 -6.33 3.48
N GLU A 101 -12.77 -6.84 4.27
CA GLU A 101 -12.41 -8.26 4.21
C GLU A 101 -13.49 -9.14 4.84
N ASP A 102 -13.74 -10.30 4.24
CA ASP A 102 -14.79 -11.24 4.65
C ASP A 102 -16.18 -10.59 4.74
N GLU A 103 -16.47 -9.67 3.81
CA GLU A 103 -17.70 -8.88 3.83
C GLU A 103 -18.96 -9.74 3.92
N ASP A 104 -18.96 -10.95 3.34
CA ASP A 104 -20.05 -11.95 3.34
C ASP A 104 -20.29 -12.66 4.67
N HIS A 105 -19.35 -12.56 5.61
CA HIS A 105 -19.42 -13.25 6.90
C HIS A 105 -19.95 -12.37 8.03
N TYR A 106 -20.04 -11.04 7.84
CA TYR A 106 -20.57 -10.15 8.88
C TYR A 106 -22.08 -10.31 9.04
N THR A 107 -22.56 -10.18 10.27
CA THR A 107 -24.00 -10.08 10.53
C THR A 107 -24.51 -8.70 10.12
N ILE A 108 -25.84 -8.55 10.00
CA ILE A 108 -26.44 -7.22 9.77
C ILE A 108 -26.09 -6.24 10.91
N SER A 109 -25.92 -6.72 12.14
CA SER A 109 -25.52 -5.86 13.27
C SER A 109 -24.09 -5.35 13.10
N ASP A 110 -23.17 -6.24 12.74
CA ASP A 110 -21.78 -5.87 12.47
C ASP A 110 -21.69 -4.85 11.33
N LEU A 111 -22.40 -5.08 10.23
CA LEU A 111 -22.41 -4.16 9.08
C LEU A 111 -23.01 -2.79 9.42
N LYS A 112 -24.01 -2.73 10.31
CA LYS A 112 -24.56 -1.47 10.83
C LYS A 112 -23.54 -0.71 11.67
N GLU A 113 -22.82 -1.42 12.55
CA GLU A 113 -21.76 -0.82 13.34
C GLU A 113 -20.63 -0.28 12.45
N ILE A 114 -20.18 -1.10 11.48
CA ILE A 114 -19.14 -0.72 10.52
C ILE A 114 -19.57 0.52 9.74
N VAL A 115 -20.75 0.54 9.10
CA VAL A 115 -21.17 1.70 8.29
C VAL A 115 -21.28 2.99 9.12
N MET A 116 -21.69 2.88 10.38
CA MET A 116 -21.78 4.04 11.29
C MET A 116 -20.41 4.53 11.78
N SER A 117 -19.37 3.70 11.64
CA SER A 117 -18.02 4.01 12.11
C SER A 117 -17.07 4.50 11.01
N VAL A 118 -17.43 4.36 9.73
CA VAL A 118 -16.55 4.75 8.61
C VAL A 118 -16.71 6.20 8.16
N SER A 119 -17.76 6.90 8.62
CA SER A 119 -17.92 8.33 8.42
C SER A 119 -18.88 8.99 9.41
N GLU A 120 -18.60 10.25 9.74
CA GLU A 120 -19.46 11.12 10.54
C GLU A 120 -20.68 11.62 9.74
N ASP A 121 -20.54 11.69 8.42
CA ASP A 121 -21.47 12.30 7.49
C ASP A 121 -22.48 11.31 6.87
N VAL A 122 -22.62 10.11 7.45
CA VAL A 122 -23.64 9.14 7.00
C VAL A 122 -25.01 9.83 7.01
N PRO A 123 -25.67 10.03 5.84
CA PRO A 123 -26.83 10.91 5.77
C PRO A 123 -27.97 10.42 6.66
N ASP A 124 -28.66 11.36 7.34
CA ASP A 124 -29.85 11.05 8.14
C ASP A 124 -30.87 10.22 7.35
N ASP A 125 -31.02 10.45 6.04
CA ASP A 125 -31.92 9.67 5.19
C ASP A 125 -31.48 8.21 5.03
N PHE A 126 -30.18 7.92 5.00
CA PHE A 126 -29.65 6.55 5.00
C PHE A 126 -29.98 5.85 6.33
N ASN A 127 -29.76 6.52 7.46
CA ASN A 127 -30.12 6.01 8.79
C ASN A 127 -31.64 5.80 8.92
N ASN A 128 -32.45 6.76 8.49
CA ASN A 128 -33.91 6.66 8.51
C ASN A 128 -34.43 5.52 7.62
N LYS A 129 -33.82 5.29 6.44
CA LYS A 129 -34.13 4.17 5.56
C LYS A 129 -33.79 2.83 6.21
N LEU A 130 -32.63 2.73 6.86
CA LEU A 130 -32.19 1.55 7.62
C LEU A 130 -33.18 1.15 8.72
N GLU A 131 -33.74 2.13 9.44
CA GLU A 131 -34.73 1.87 10.49
C GLU A 131 -36.13 1.51 9.93
N ALA A 132 -36.53 2.16 8.83
CA ALA A 132 -37.83 1.95 8.19
C ALA A 132 -37.91 0.61 7.44
N GLU A 133 -36.78 0.08 6.96
CA GLU A 133 -36.69 -1.14 6.16
C GLU A 133 -36.61 -2.45 6.96
N ASN A 134 -37.05 -2.46 8.22
CA ASN A 134 -37.35 -3.68 9.00
C ASN A 134 -38.46 -4.59 8.38
N THR A 135 -38.76 -4.42 7.08
CA THR A 135 -39.73 -5.17 6.29
C THR A 135 -39.16 -5.73 4.98
N GLY A 136 -37.88 -5.45 4.64
CA GLY A 136 -37.18 -6.01 3.47
C GLY A 136 -36.55 -7.37 3.75
N ASP A 137 -36.19 -8.11 2.69
CA ASP A 137 -35.35 -9.31 2.84
C ASP A 137 -33.92 -8.94 3.31
N GLU A 138 -33.31 -9.85 4.07
CA GLU A 138 -32.00 -9.63 4.73
C GLU A 138 -30.88 -9.36 3.71
N GLU A 139 -30.97 -9.95 2.52
CA GLU A 139 -30.01 -9.78 1.43
C GLU A 139 -30.02 -8.35 0.87
N SER A 140 -31.21 -7.77 0.65
CA SER A 140 -31.34 -6.38 0.22
C SER A 140 -30.83 -5.40 1.26
N LEU A 141 -31.02 -5.69 2.55
CA LEU A 141 -30.50 -4.85 3.63
C LEU A 141 -28.98 -4.91 3.70
N ARG A 142 -28.41 -6.12 3.62
CA ARG A 142 -26.96 -6.34 3.55
C ARG A 142 -26.33 -5.53 2.44
N LYS A 143 -26.89 -5.62 1.23
CA LYS A 143 -26.36 -4.91 0.06
C LYS A 143 -26.32 -3.39 0.27
N LYS A 144 -27.38 -2.81 0.84
CA LYS A 144 -27.42 -1.36 1.13
C LYS A 144 -26.41 -0.94 2.19
N LEU A 145 -26.18 -1.79 3.19
CA LEU A 145 -25.15 -1.54 4.20
C LEU A 145 -23.75 -1.52 3.58
N LEU A 146 -23.43 -2.51 2.74
CA LEU A 146 -22.15 -2.54 2.02
C LEU A 146 -21.99 -1.36 1.08
N GLU A 147 -23.04 -1.00 0.33
CA GLU A 147 -23.04 0.21 -0.52
C GLU A 147 -22.75 1.46 0.30
N GLY A 148 -23.38 1.62 1.47
CA GLY A 148 -23.11 2.75 2.38
C GLY A 148 -21.67 2.75 2.91
N ILE A 149 -21.11 1.59 3.26
CA ILE A 149 -19.72 1.47 3.69
C ILE A 149 -18.80 2.02 2.59
N TYR A 150 -18.94 1.55 1.36
CA TYR A 150 -18.06 1.94 0.25
C TYR A 150 -18.30 3.36 -0.26
N GLU A 151 -19.53 3.88 -0.17
CA GLU A 151 -19.86 5.24 -0.61
C GLU A 151 -19.34 6.30 0.35
N TYR A 152 -19.41 6.04 1.66
CA TYR A 152 -19.12 7.04 2.69
C TYR A 152 -17.75 6.86 3.35
N CYS A 153 -17.04 5.77 3.10
CA CYS A 153 -15.77 5.49 3.76
C CYS A 153 -14.77 6.67 3.66
N ASN A 154 -14.29 7.12 4.82
CA ASN A 154 -13.27 8.16 4.92
C ASN A 154 -12.24 7.76 5.98
N SER A 155 -10.97 7.63 5.61
CA SER A 155 -9.93 7.22 6.54
C SER A 155 -9.72 8.18 7.71
N SER A 156 -9.92 9.49 7.52
CA SER A 156 -9.83 10.46 8.63
C SER A 156 -10.92 10.19 9.66
N ASP A 157 -12.17 10.01 9.21
CA ASP A 157 -13.28 9.71 10.10
C ASP A 157 -13.09 8.35 10.79
N MET A 158 -12.65 7.33 10.05
CA MET A 158 -12.34 6.02 10.61
C MET A 158 -11.39 6.12 11.80
N GLU A 159 -10.31 6.89 11.70
CA GLU A 159 -9.31 7.07 12.76
C GLU A 159 -9.79 8.00 13.89
N ASP A 160 -10.36 9.16 13.53
CA ASP A 160 -10.65 10.22 14.49
C ASP A 160 -11.88 9.92 15.38
N ILE A 161 -12.89 9.26 14.81
CA ILE A 161 -14.18 9.02 15.47
C ILE A 161 -14.66 7.58 15.38
N GLY A 162 -14.19 6.85 14.38
CA GLY A 162 -14.62 5.50 14.07
C GLY A 162 -13.98 4.44 14.95
N ASP A 163 -13.00 4.82 15.78
CA ASP A 163 -12.14 3.91 16.55
C ASP A 163 -11.52 2.80 15.69
N TRP A 164 -11.12 3.13 14.45
CA TRP A 164 -10.32 2.23 13.62
C TRP A 164 -8.84 2.51 13.85
N ASP A 165 -8.07 1.45 14.08
CA ASP A 165 -6.62 1.52 14.17
C ASP A 165 -6.01 1.20 12.80
N MET A 166 -5.20 2.12 12.25
CA MET A 166 -4.31 1.81 11.14
C MET A 166 -3.15 0.95 11.66
N ILE A 167 -3.07 -0.29 11.20
CA ILE A 167 -2.11 -1.27 11.70
C ILE A 167 -0.86 -1.39 10.81
N ASP A 168 -1.00 -1.13 9.51
CA ASP A 168 0.09 -1.30 8.55
C ASP A 168 -0.13 -0.45 7.29
N THR A 169 0.96 -0.17 6.59
CA THR A 169 0.96 0.53 5.30
C THR A 169 1.96 -0.15 4.37
N PHE A 170 1.48 -0.61 3.22
CA PHE A 170 2.31 -1.26 2.21
C PHE A 170 2.44 -0.38 0.98
N TYR A 171 3.64 -0.40 0.40
CA TYR A 171 3.94 0.28 -0.85
C TYR A 171 4.34 -0.76 -1.90
N VAL A 172 3.64 -0.73 -3.03
CA VAL A 172 3.85 -1.65 -4.16
C VAL A 172 4.10 -0.86 -5.42
N ILE A 173 5.11 -1.27 -6.19
CA ILE A 173 5.33 -0.77 -7.55
C ILE A 173 4.89 -1.85 -8.55
N GLU A 174 3.97 -1.48 -9.44
CA GLU A 174 3.50 -2.32 -10.54
C GLU A 174 4.20 -1.97 -11.86
N GLY A 175 4.35 -2.94 -12.77
CA GLY A 175 4.98 -2.73 -14.08
C GLY A 175 6.50 -2.44 -14.03
N GLY A 176 7.16 -2.80 -12.93
CA GLY A 176 8.58 -2.66 -12.70
C GLY A 176 9.01 -1.26 -12.27
N CYS A 177 10.29 -1.15 -11.93
CA CYS A 177 10.86 0.03 -11.31
C CYS A 177 12.17 0.48 -11.96
N VAL A 178 12.59 1.68 -11.60
CA VAL A 178 13.89 2.27 -11.91
C VAL A 178 14.58 2.59 -10.58
N LEU A 179 15.90 2.35 -10.53
CA LEU A 179 16.72 2.67 -9.37
C LEU A 179 17.65 3.83 -9.74
N VAL A 180 17.52 4.93 -9.00
CA VAL A 180 18.35 6.13 -9.13
C VAL A 180 19.39 6.09 -8.01
N PRO A 181 20.69 6.05 -8.30
CA PRO A 181 21.72 6.08 -7.27
C PRO A 181 21.63 7.33 -6.41
N GLU A 182 21.98 7.20 -5.13
CA GLU A 182 22.02 8.34 -4.20
C GLU A 182 22.82 9.52 -4.78
N GLY A 183 22.24 10.72 -4.73
CA GLY A 183 22.84 11.95 -5.20
C GLY A 183 22.65 12.26 -6.70
N GLU A 184 22.06 11.35 -7.47
CA GLU A 184 21.60 11.63 -8.82
C GLU A 184 20.19 12.26 -8.84
N ASN A 185 19.87 12.99 -9.91
CA ASN A 185 18.56 13.61 -10.04
C ASN A 185 17.58 12.62 -10.68
N VAL A 186 16.48 12.33 -9.99
CA VAL A 186 15.38 11.47 -10.46
C VAL A 186 14.80 11.95 -11.80
N GLU A 187 14.77 13.27 -12.04
CA GLU A 187 14.26 13.85 -13.29
C GLU A 187 15.10 13.43 -14.51
N ASP A 188 16.38 13.12 -14.34
CA ASP A 188 17.26 12.68 -15.44
C ASP A 188 16.89 11.30 -15.98
N TYR A 189 16.07 10.55 -15.22
CA TYR A 189 15.60 9.21 -15.57
C TYR A 189 14.20 9.25 -16.22
N GLY A 190 13.53 10.41 -16.19
CA GLY A 190 12.20 10.60 -16.77
C GLY A 190 12.21 10.72 -18.30
N GLN A 191 11.16 10.19 -18.92
CA GLN A 191 10.88 10.33 -20.34
C GLN A 191 9.67 11.24 -20.58
N ASP A 192 9.64 11.92 -21.73
CA ASP A 192 8.56 12.85 -22.11
C ASP A 192 7.18 12.18 -22.23
N ASP A 193 7.13 10.85 -22.40
CA ASP A 193 5.91 10.06 -22.48
C ASP A 193 5.31 9.71 -21.10
N GLY A 194 6.02 10.05 -20.02
CA GLY A 194 5.62 9.72 -18.66
C GLY A 194 6.07 8.36 -18.17
N THR A 195 7.06 7.76 -18.81
CA THR A 195 7.79 6.58 -18.32
C THR A 195 9.19 6.96 -17.85
N TYR A 196 9.90 6.02 -17.21
CA TYR A 196 11.28 6.22 -16.77
C TYR A 196 12.20 5.19 -17.43
N ALA A 197 13.36 5.64 -17.90
CA ALA A 197 14.41 4.77 -18.41
C ALA A 197 15.32 4.34 -17.26
N ASN A 198 15.70 3.07 -17.23
CA ASN A 198 16.84 2.64 -16.42
C ASN A 198 18.10 2.86 -17.27
N PRO A 199 19.06 3.73 -16.88
CA PRO A 199 20.25 3.99 -17.67
C PRO A 199 21.07 2.71 -17.79
N GLY A 200 21.01 2.10 -18.97
CA GLY A 200 21.62 0.80 -19.27
C GLY A 200 20.68 -0.21 -19.93
N ASN A 201 19.37 0.03 -19.99
CA ASN A 201 18.42 -0.88 -20.61
C ASN A 201 17.57 -0.17 -21.69
N GLU A 202 18.10 -0.09 -22.91
CA GLU A 202 17.35 0.35 -24.09
C GLU A 202 16.36 -0.76 -24.51
N SER A 203 15.14 -0.76 -23.95
CA SER A 203 14.04 -1.52 -24.57
C SER A 203 12.72 -0.76 -24.44
N THR A 204 12.14 -0.40 -25.57
CA THR A 204 10.78 0.13 -25.70
C THR A 204 9.78 -1.00 -25.42
N PHE A 205 8.98 -0.88 -24.36
CA PHE A 205 7.97 -1.86 -23.99
C PHE A 205 6.60 -1.17 -23.93
N ASP A 206 5.71 -1.53 -24.86
CA ASP A 206 4.33 -1.08 -24.90
C ASP A 206 3.53 -1.68 -23.74
N VAL A 207 2.81 -0.85 -22.99
CA VAL A 207 1.99 -1.27 -21.84
C VAL A 207 0.69 -1.93 -22.34
N PRO A 208 0.36 -3.17 -21.93
CA PRO A 208 -0.93 -3.79 -22.22
C PRO A 208 -2.04 -3.30 -21.28
N ASP A 209 -3.25 -3.13 -21.80
CA ASP A 209 -4.45 -2.55 -21.15
C ASP A 209 -5.01 -3.31 -19.91
N ASN A 210 -4.35 -4.37 -19.42
CA ASN A 210 -4.94 -5.32 -18.45
C ASN A 210 -4.28 -5.32 -17.05
N VAL A 211 -3.82 -4.16 -16.55
CA VAL A 211 -3.12 -4.05 -15.25
C VAL A 211 -4.04 -4.26 -14.01
N PHE A 212 -5.36 -4.35 -14.17
CA PHE A 212 -6.32 -4.39 -13.04
C PHE A 212 -6.71 -5.79 -12.56
N SER A 213 -5.75 -6.64 -12.21
CA SER A 213 -6.05 -7.88 -11.49
C SER A 213 -4.91 -8.21 -10.53
N VAL A 214 -4.85 -7.50 -9.41
CA VAL A 214 -4.02 -7.90 -8.27
C VAL A 214 -4.80 -8.95 -7.49
N ASP A 215 -4.48 -10.22 -7.73
CA ASP A 215 -4.85 -11.30 -6.82
C ASP A 215 -3.96 -11.20 -5.57
N ILE A 216 -4.47 -10.55 -4.53
CA ILE A 216 -3.87 -10.65 -3.19
C ILE A 216 -4.22 -12.04 -2.65
N ALA A 217 -3.38 -13.02 -2.95
CA ALA A 217 -3.46 -14.34 -2.35
C ALA A 217 -3.14 -14.24 -0.86
N SER A 218 -4.18 -14.38 -0.02
CA SER A 218 -4.08 -14.57 1.42
C SER A 218 -3.08 -15.68 1.76
N LYS A 219 -2.16 -15.41 2.69
CA LYS A 219 -1.33 -16.42 3.35
C LYS A 219 -1.57 -16.40 4.86
#